data_AF-A0A225DVL7-F1
#
_entry.id   AF-A0A225DVL7-F1
#
_cell.length_a   1.000
_cell.length_b   1.000
_cell.length_c   1.000
_cell.angle_alpha   90.00
_cell.angle_beta   90.00
_cell.angle_gamma   90.00
#
_symmetry.space_group_name_H-M   'P 1'
#
loop_
_entity.id
_entity.type
_entity.pdbx_description
1 polymer ?
#
loop_
_entity_poly.entity_id
_entity_poly.type
_entity_poly.pdbx_seq_one_letter_code
_entity_poly.pdbx_strand_id
1 'polypeptide(L)'
;MQTWSEQHDLVRAMLDQVRVDGLFTRGEAALDDTWDRLGVSDHPTTAALRNRLRAYVGRYGRGLPVGERLVGSTDVLESAFGVQKRLSRDQSQNGLTVLSAGLGALLGEVTPEQMRADIDRVPEKAVNNWAARTFGKTVQWFRRRFVNPGPCTTNGEPNPG
;
A
#
# COMPACT_ATOMS: atom_id res chain seq x y z
N MET A 1 -32.87 -4.53 21.87
CA MET A 1 -31.62 -3.73 21.97
C MET A 1 -30.38 -4.61 22.00
N GLN A 2 -30.36 -5.72 22.76
CA GLN A 2 -29.20 -6.62 22.89
C GLN A 2 -28.67 -7.18 21.55
N THR A 3 -29.54 -7.72 20.68
CA THR A 3 -29.13 -8.26 19.37
C THR A 3 -28.43 -7.24 18.47
N TRP A 4 -28.82 -5.96 18.55
CA TRP A 4 -28.17 -4.91 17.76
C TRP A 4 -26.75 -4.61 18.27
N SER A 5 -26.58 -4.56 19.60
CA SER A 5 -25.25 -4.37 20.21
C SER A 5 -24.32 -5.51 19.82
N GLU A 6 -24.79 -6.75 19.95
CA GLU A 6 -24.02 -7.94 19.57
C GLU A 6 -23.59 -7.90 18.10
N GLN A 7 -24.51 -7.55 17.19
CA GLN A 7 -24.20 -7.41 15.76
C GLN A 7 -23.20 -6.28 15.49
N HIS A 8 -23.30 -5.17 16.23
CA HIS A 8 -22.34 -4.08 16.12
C HIS A 8 -20.94 -4.53 16.57
N ASP A 9 -20.83 -5.28 17.66
CA ASP A 9 -19.56 -5.80 18.16
C ASP A 9 -18.93 -6.81 17.19
N LEU A 10 -19.73 -7.67 16.56
CA LEU A 10 -19.28 -8.56 15.49
C LEU A 10 -18.64 -7.78 14.31
N VAL A 11 -19.33 -6.72 13.86
CA VAL A 11 -18.87 -5.89 12.76
C VAL A 11 -17.60 -5.13 13.14
N ARG A 12 -17.52 -4.58 14.35
CA ARG A 12 -16.31 -3.89 14.82
C ARG A 12 -15.11 -4.83 14.86
N ALA A 13 -15.25 -6.03 15.43
CA ALA A 13 -14.16 -7.01 15.47
C ALA A 13 -13.65 -7.38 14.07
N MET A 14 -14.56 -7.57 13.12
CA MET A 14 -14.19 -7.87 11.73
C MET A 14 -13.49 -6.68 11.07
N LEU A 15 -14.01 -5.46 11.22
CA LEU A 15 -13.41 -4.25 10.67
C LEU A 15 -12.02 -4.00 11.25
N ASP A 16 -11.84 -4.18 12.55
CA ASP A 16 -10.56 -4.00 13.22
C ASP A 16 -9.53 -5.00 12.69
N GLN A 17 -9.87 -6.28 12.57
CA GLN A 17 -8.99 -7.27 11.93
C GLN A 17 -8.64 -6.86 10.49
N VAL A 18 -9.63 -6.53 9.67
CA VAL A 18 -9.40 -6.19 8.26
C VAL A 18 -8.56 -4.91 8.09
N ARG A 19 -8.69 -3.95 9.01
CA ARG A 19 -7.96 -2.68 8.97
C ARG A 19 -6.54 -2.78 9.52
N VAL A 20 -6.34 -3.58 10.57
CA VAL A 20 -5.05 -3.66 11.28
C VAL A 20 -4.22 -4.83 10.78
N ASP A 21 -4.82 -6.02 10.73
CA ASP A 21 -4.15 -7.26 10.35
C ASP A 21 -4.29 -7.58 8.85
N GLY A 22 -5.28 -6.99 8.19
CA GLY A 22 -5.61 -7.30 6.80
C GLY A 22 -6.31 -8.65 6.64
N LEU A 23 -6.27 -9.18 5.42
CA LEU A 23 -6.82 -10.50 5.07
C LEU A 23 -5.67 -11.50 4.93
N PHE A 24 -5.78 -12.66 5.58
CA PHE A 24 -4.70 -13.64 5.67
C PHE A 24 -5.26 -15.06 5.84
N THR A 25 -4.42 -16.08 5.64
CA THR A 25 -4.81 -17.51 5.60
C THR A 25 -5.59 -17.96 6.84
N ARG A 26 -5.23 -17.48 8.02
CA ARG A 26 -5.87 -17.82 9.31
C ARG A 26 -6.89 -16.78 9.79
N GLY A 27 -7.28 -15.84 8.94
CA GLY A 27 -8.15 -14.73 9.33
C GLY A 27 -9.54 -15.15 9.80
N GLU A 28 -10.12 -16.22 9.26
CA GLU A 28 -11.42 -16.73 9.74
C GLU A 28 -11.31 -17.27 11.16
N ALA A 29 -10.26 -18.07 11.44
CA ALA A 29 -10.06 -18.67 12.75
C ALA A 29 -9.78 -17.61 13.82
N ALA A 30 -8.94 -16.61 13.51
CA ALA A 30 -8.67 -15.50 14.42
C ALA A 30 -9.94 -14.68 14.75
N LEU A 31 -10.82 -14.51 13.75
CA LEU A 31 -12.08 -13.82 13.93
C LEU A 31 -13.08 -14.64 14.75
N ASP A 32 -13.14 -15.96 14.52
CA ASP A 32 -13.94 -16.89 15.33
C ASP A 32 -13.50 -16.85 16.80
N ASP A 33 -12.19 -16.94 17.08
CA ASP A 33 -11.65 -16.84 18.45
C ASP A 33 -12.03 -15.51 19.12
N THR A 34 -12.07 -14.42 18.34
CA THR A 34 -12.44 -13.09 18.82
C THR A 34 -13.92 -12.99 19.15
N TRP A 35 -14.78 -13.51 18.29
CA TRP A 35 -16.22 -13.52 18.52
C TRP A 35 -16.63 -14.46 19.67
N ASP A 36 -15.94 -15.57 19.84
CA ASP A 36 -16.19 -16.49 20.96
C ASP A 36 -15.88 -15.82 22.31
N ARG A 37 -14.85 -14.96 22.38
CA ARG A 37 -14.55 -14.14 23.56
C ARG A 37 -15.61 -13.06 23.84
N LEU A 38 -16.32 -12.58 22.81
CA LEU A 38 -17.40 -11.60 22.98
C LEU A 38 -18.68 -12.22 23.56
N GLY A 39 -18.83 -13.55 23.51
CA GLY A 39 -19.98 -14.24 24.09
C GLY A 39 -21.32 -13.85 23.44
N VAL A 40 -21.31 -13.58 22.14
CA VAL A 40 -22.52 -13.22 21.36
C VAL A 40 -23.55 -14.36 21.34
N SER A 41 -24.83 -14.01 21.36
CA SER A 41 -25.93 -14.99 21.35
C SER A 41 -26.06 -15.74 20.02
N ASP A 42 -26.63 -16.95 20.08
CA ASP A 42 -26.99 -17.77 18.90
C ASP A 42 -28.28 -17.31 18.21
N HIS A 43 -28.71 -16.07 18.42
CA HIS A 43 -29.90 -15.54 17.77
C HIS A 43 -29.77 -15.65 16.23
N PRO A 44 -30.78 -16.14 15.49
CA PRO A 44 -30.64 -16.48 14.07
C PRO A 44 -30.08 -15.36 13.19
N THR A 45 -30.47 -14.11 13.46
CA THR A 45 -29.98 -12.93 12.73
C THR A 45 -28.51 -12.61 13.04
N THR A 46 -28.08 -12.76 14.29
CA THR A 46 -26.68 -12.58 14.73
C THR A 46 -25.81 -13.67 14.11
N ALA A 47 -26.24 -14.93 14.16
CA ALA A 47 -25.54 -16.04 13.52
C ALA A 47 -25.43 -15.86 12.00
N ALA A 48 -26.49 -15.40 11.33
CA ALA A 48 -26.46 -15.12 9.90
C ALA A 48 -25.48 -13.99 9.54
N LEU A 49 -25.39 -12.94 10.35
CA LEU A 49 -24.41 -11.87 10.16
C LEU A 49 -22.98 -12.38 10.38
N ARG A 50 -22.72 -13.09 11.48
CA ARG A 50 -21.43 -13.73 11.78
C ARG A 50 -20.93 -14.55 10.58
N ASN A 51 -21.79 -15.42 10.04
CA ASN A 51 -21.46 -16.26 8.90
C ASN A 51 -21.14 -15.46 7.62
N ARG A 52 -21.86 -14.35 7.36
CA ARG A 52 -21.57 -13.47 6.21
C ARG A 52 -20.22 -12.77 6.34
N LEU A 53 -19.94 -12.21 7.52
CA LEU A 53 -18.66 -11.55 7.81
C LEU A 53 -17.50 -12.54 7.71
N ARG A 54 -17.67 -13.74 8.27
CA ARG A 54 -16.71 -14.84 8.19
C ARG A 54 -16.45 -15.25 6.74
N ALA A 55 -17.50 -15.42 5.94
CA ALA A 55 -17.39 -15.79 4.54
C ALA A 55 -16.64 -14.73 3.71
N TYR A 56 -16.81 -13.44 4.01
CA TYR A 56 -16.03 -12.38 3.38
C TYR A 56 -14.53 -12.55 3.67
N VAL A 57 -14.13 -12.70 4.94
CA VAL A 57 -12.72 -12.89 5.31
C VAL A 57 -12.17 -14.17 4.67
N GLY A 58 -12.92 -15.27 4.71
CA GLY A 58 -12.52 -16.54 4.13
C GLY A 58 -12.38 -16.53 2.61
N ARG A 59 -13.20 -15.74 1.90
CA ARG A 59 -13.14 -15.61 0.44
C ARG A 59 -11.80 -15.09 -0.04
N TYR A 60 -11.19 -14.17 0.70
CA TYR A 60 -9.95 -13.51 0.30
C TYR A 60 -8.73 -14.04 1.07
N GLY A 61 -8.93 -14.60 2.27
CA GLY A 61 -7.84 -15.08 3.13
C GLY A 61 -7.35 -16.48 2.81
N ARG A 62 -8.26 -17.45 2.59
CA ARG A 62 -7.91 -18.90 2.58
C ARG A 62 -6.88 -19.32 1.53
N GLY A 63 -6.82 -18.63 0.40
CA GLY A 63 -5.91 -18.94 -0.70
C GLY A 63 -4.54 -18.26 -0.60
N LEU A 64 -4.31 -17.43 0.43
CA LEU A 64 -3.07 -16.69 0.56
C LEU A 64 -1.94 -17.59 1.07
N PRO A 65 -0.70 -17.39 0.57
CA PRO A 65 0.49 -17.99 1.16
C PRO A 65 0.63 -17.65 2.65
N VAL A 66 1.20 -18.58 3.42
CA VAL A 66 1.46 -18.35 4.85
C VAL A 66 2.43 -17.17 4.99
N GLY A 67 2.06 -16.21 5.84
CA GLY A 67 2.83 -14.99 6.07
C GLY A 67 2.44 -13.81 5.16
N GLU A 68 1.69 -14.06 4.09
CA GLU A 68 1.15 -12.98 3.25
C GLU A 68 -0.15 -12.41 3.83
N ARG A 69 -0.31 -11.10 3.63
CA ARG A 69 -1.48 -10.34 4.06
C ARG A 69 -1.90 -9.43 2.92
N LEU A 70 -3.21 -9.35 2.67
CA LEU A 70 -3.78 -8.35 1.76
C LEU A 70 -4.29 -7.15 2.55
N VAL A 71 -4.06 -5.96 1.98
CA VAL A 71 -4.70 -4.74 2.46
C VAL A 71 -6.20 -4.83 2.18
N GLY A 72 -6.99 -4.94 3.25
CA GLY A 72 -8.44 -5.16 3.16
C GLY A 72 -9.28 -3.89 3.23
N SER A 73 -8.67 -2.72 3.35
CA SER A 73 -9.37 -1.43 3.42
C SER A 73 -8.62 -0.31 2.69
N THR A 74 -9.37 0.58 2.05
CA THR A 74 -8.84 1.80 1.44
C THR A 74 -8.28 2.78 2.47
N ASP A 75 -8.78 2.76 3.71
CA ASP A 75 -8.28 3.61 4.80
C ASP A 75 -6.76 3.42 5.01
N VAL A 76 -6.29 2.17 4.87
CA VAL A 76 -4.87 1.82 4.98
C VAL A 76 -4.07 2.37 3.80
N LEU A 77 -4.62 2.27 2.58
CA LEU A 77 -3.99 2.82 1.37
C LEU A 77 -3.91 4.35 1.44
N GLU A 78 -4.98 5.01 1.87
CA GLU A 78 -5.04 6.46 2.04
C GLU A 78 -4.04 6.94 3.09
N SER A 79 -3.94 6.23 4.22
CA SER A 79 -2.91 6.47 5.23
C SER A 79 -1.49 6.33 4.67
N ALA A 80 -1.22 5.25 3.93
CA ALA A 80 0.08 5.02 3.28
C ALA A 80 0.42 6.11 2.25
N PHE A 81 -0.56 6.55 1.46
CA PHE A 81 -0.38 7.70 0.56
C PHE A 81 -0.13 9.01 1.33
N GLY A 82 -0.73 9.19 2.51
CA GLY A 82 -0.44 10.29 3.41
C GLY A 82 1.02 10.30 3.87
N VAL A 83 1.52 9.14 4.32
CA VAL A 83 2.93 8.96 4.71
C VAL A 83 3.85 9.22 3.51
N GLN A 84 3.55 8.65 2.35
CA GLN A 84 4.31 8.86 1.12
C GLN A 84 4.35 10.35 0.73
N LYS A 85 3.23 11.08 0.80
CA LYS A 85 3.19 12.53 0.52
C LYS A 85 4.06 13.31 1.50
N ARG A 86 4.06 12.93 2.78
CA ARG A 86 4.94 13.55 3.79
C ARG A 86 6.42 13.34 3.45
N LEU A 87 6.82 12.10 3.14
CA LEU A 87 8.19 11.79 2.71
C LEU A 87 8.57 12.50 1.39
N SER A 88 7.60 12.67 0.48
CA SER A 88 7.79 13.36 -0.80
C SER A 88 8.08 14.85 -0.68
N ARG A 89 7.59 15.53 0.37
CA ARG A 89 7.85 16.96 0.55
C ARG A 89 9.34 17.25 0.74
N ASP A 90 10.09 16.34 1.37
CA ASP A 90 11.54 16.45 1.55
C ASP A 90 12.34 16.09 0.28
N GLN A 91 11.74 15.36 -0.66
CA GLN A 91 12.38 14.83 -1.88
C GLN A 91 11.81 15.46 -3.17
N SER A 92 11.21 16.66 -3.07
CA SER A 92 10.49 17.34 -4.17
C SER A 92 11.29 17.51 -5.47
N GLN A 93 12.63 17.38 -5.41
CA GLN A 93 13.54 17.43 -6.55
C GLN A 93 13.70 16.09 -7.32
N ASN A 94 13.49 14.94 -6.66
CA ASN A 94 13.83 13.61 -7.22
C ASN A 94 12.67 12.88 -7.93
N GLY A 95 11.53 13.55 -8.12
CA GLY A 95 10.43 13.06 -8.94
C GLY A 95 9.54 12.03 -8.23
N LEU A 96 8.23 12.27 -8.32
CA LEU A 96 7.14 11.45 -7.76
C LEU A 96 7.28 9.94 -8.04
N THR A 97 7.91 9.58 -9.17
CA THR A 97 8.05 8.21 -9.68
C THR A 97 8.89 7.30 -8.78
N VAL A 98 9.98 7.81 -8.19
CA VAL A 98 10.85 7.01 -7.29
C VAL A 98 10.11 6.70 -5.98
N LEU A 99 9.29 7.64 -5.51
CA LEU A 99 8.56 7.50 -4.26
C LEU A 99 7.32 6.61 -4.40
N SER A 100 6.74 6.50 -5.60
CA SER A 100 5.69 5.52 -5.88
C SER A 100 6.18 4.08 -5.77
N ALA A 101 7.44 3.80 -6.12
CA ALA A 101 8.05 2.49 -5.92
C ALA A 101 8.25 2.15 -4.43
N GLY A 102 8.45 3.18 -3.59
CA GLY A 102 8.59 3.03 -2.14
C GLY A 102 7.29 2.74 -1.38
N LEU A 103 6.11 2.83 -2.02
CA LEU A 103 4.83 2.56 -1.35
C LEU A 103 4.74 1.11 -0.84
N GLY A 104 5.29 0.15 -1.58
CA GLY A 104 5.35 -1.25 -1.13
C GLY A 104 6.14 -1.41 0.17
N ALA A 105 7.20 -0.62 0.35
CA ALA A 105 8.00 -0.63 1.57
C ALA A 105 7.29 0.01 2.77
N LEU A 106 6.24 0.81 2.55
CA LEU A 106 5.40 1.36 3.63
C LEU A 106 4.34 0.38 4.11
N LEU A 107 3.95 -0.58 3.26
CA LEU A 107 2.87 -1.53 3.53
C LEU A 107 3.37 -2.91 3.98
N GLY A 108 4.63 -3.25 3.70
CA GLY A 108 5.26 -4.51 4.09
C GLY A 108 6.27 -4.34 5.23
N GLU A 109 6.60 -5.44 5.89
CA GLU A 109 7.80 -5.50 6.74
C GLU A 109 9.03 -5.44 5.83
N VAL A 110 9.84 -4.39 6.00
CA VAL A 110 11.09 -4.24 5.27
C VAL A 110 12.24 -4.23 6.27
N THR A 111 13.03 -5.31 6.26
CA THR A 111 14.30 -5.34 6.98
C THR A 111 15.40 -4.67 6.13
N PRO A 112 16.45 -4.10 6.74
CA PRO A 112 17.59 -3.56 5.99
C PRO A 112 18.22 -4.58 5.04
N GLU A 113 18.29 -5.84 5.45
CA GLU A 113 18.84 -6.95 4.68
C GLU A 113 17.97 -7.25 3.46
N GLN A 114 16.65 -7.32 3.65
CA GLN A 114 15.68 -7.53 2.57
C GLN A 114 15.71 -6.37 1.58
N MET A 115 15.74 -5.13 2.08
CA MET A 115 15.86 -3.92 1.24
C MET A 115 17.12 -3.99 0.37
N ARG A 116 18.26 -4.37 0.95
CA ARG A 116 19.52 -4.46 0.22
C ARG A 116 19.49 -5.56 -0.84
N ALA A 117 19.00 -6.74 -0.48
CA ALA A 117 18.80 -7.84 -1.42
C ALA A 117 17.87 -7.45 -2.57
N ASP A 118 16.81 -6.68 -2.30
CA ASP A 118 15.86 -6.23 -3.32
C ASP A 118 16.44 -5.15 -4.24
N ILE A 119 17.21 -4.21 -3.70
CA ILE A 119 17.96 -3.22 -4.50
C ILE A 119 18.96 -3.93 -5.42
N ASP A 120 19.69 -4.92 -4.92
CA ASP A 120 20.66 -5.68 -5.71
C ASP A 120 19.96 -6.56 -6.77
N ARG A 121 18.79 -7.11 -6.44
CA ARG A 121 17.99 -7.98 -7.31
C ARG A 121 17.30 -7.25 -8.44
N VAL A 122 16.86 -6.01 -8.23
CA VAL A 122 16.03 -5.26 -9.19
C VAL A 122 16.86 -4.17 -9.88
N PRO A 123 17.24 -4.36 -11.16
CA PRO A 123 18.04 -3.36 -11.87
C PRO A 123 17.27 -2.05 -12.04
N GLU A 124 17.95 -0.91 -11.89
CA GLU A 124 17.36 0.42 -12.09
C GLU A 124 16.64 0.55 -13.45
N LYS A 125 17.21 -0.05 -14.50
CA LYS A 125 16.62 -0.08 -15.84
C LYS A 125 15.24 -0.74 -15.86
N ALA A 126 15.00 -1.76 -15.05
CA ALA A 126 13.70 -2.43 -14.96
C ALA A 126 12.66 -1.51 -14.32
N VAL A 127 13.03 -0.80 -13.24
CA VAL A 127 12.17 0.19 -12.58
C VAL A 127 11.83 1.34 -13.53
N ASN A 128 12.83 1.88 -14.24
CA ASN A 128 12.65 2.96 -15.20
C ASN A 128 11.74 2.56 -16.37
N ASN A 129 11.91 1.35 -16.91
CA ASN A 129 11.03 0.82 -17.96
C ASN A 129 9.59 0.62 -17.47
N TRP A 130 9.41 0.05 -16.28
CA TRP A 130 8.10 -0.11 -15.68
C TRP A 130 7.42 1.26 -15.49
N ALA A 131 8.15 2.24 -14.95
CA ALA A 131 7.63 3.59 -14.74
C ALA A 131 7.22 4.26 -16.06
N ALA A 132 8.06 4.16 -17.11
CA ALA A 132 7.76 4.71 -18.42
C ALA A 132 6.52 4.07 -19.05
N ARG A 133 6.35 2.75 -18.89
CA ARG A 133 5.18 2.02 -19.40
C ARG A 133 3.90 2.36 -18.63
N THR A 134 3.98 2.49 -17.31
CA THR A 134 2.82 2.70 -16.43
C THR A 134 2.35 4.15 -16.43
N PHE A 135 3.27 5.10 -16.38
CA PHE A 135 2.93 6.53 -16.24
C PHE A 135 3.13 7.34 -17.53
N GLY A 136 3.77 6.76 -18.55
CA GLY A 136 4.10 7.48 -19.77
C GLY A 136 5.13 8.60 -19.56
N LYS A 137 5.09 9.63 -20.41
CA LYS A 137 5.95 10.81 -20.30
C LYS A 137 5.49 11.70 -19.16
N THR A 138 6.27 11.77 -18.08
CA THR A 138 5.95 12.60 -16.91
C THR A 138 6.23 14.08 -17.16
N VAL A 139 5.61 14.99 -16.40
CA VAL A 139 5.91 16.44 -16.47
C VAL A 139 7.39 16.74 -16.19
N GLN A 140 8.04 15.94 -15.33
CA GLN A 140 9.48 16.00 -15.09
C GLN A 140 10.29 15.62 -16.34
N TRP A 141 9.87 14.58 -17.05
CA TRP A 141 10.44 14.22 -18.35
C TRP A 141 10.31 15.38 -19.36
N PHE A 142 9.14 16.03 -19.41
CA PHE A 142 8.94 17.23 -20.24
C PHE A 142 9.87 18.38 -19.82
N ARG A 143 10.00 18.69 -18.52
CA ARG A 143 10.92 19.73 -18.04
C ARG A 143 12.37 19.45 -18.41
N ARG A 144 12.86 18.22 -18.24
CA ARG A 144 14.23 17.86 -18.68
C ARG A 144 14.41 17.98 -20.18
N ARG A 145 13.38 17.61 -20.96
CA ARG A 145 13.44 17.62 -22.43
C ARG A 145 13.37 19.03 -23.02
N PHE A 146 12.67 19.96 -22.36
CA PHE A 146 12.29 21.26 -22.93
C PHE A 146 12.77 22.48 -22.14
N VAL A 147 13.22 22.33 -20.88
CA VAL A 147 13.59 23.45 -19.98
C VAL A 147 15.09 23.45 -19.62
N ASN A 148 15.87 22.46 -20.05
CA ASN A 148 17.35 22.51 -19.98
C ASN A 148 17.93 22.95 -21.33
N PRO A 149 18.13 24.25 -21.62
CA PRO A 149 19.15 24.63 -22.58
C PRO A 149 20.50 24.26 -21.95
N GLY A 150 21.40 23.64 -22.70
CA GLY A 150 22.77 23.40 -22.23
C GLY A 150 23.43 24.71 -21.77
N PRO A 151 24.55 24.65 -21.01
CA PRO A 151 25.22 25.86 -20.55
C PRO A 151 25.47 26.78 -21.75
N CYS A 152 24.97 28.03 -21.67
CA CYS A 152 25.32 29.06 -22.63
C CYS A 152 26.84 29.17 -22.66
N THR A 153 27.45 28.77 -23.78
CA THR A 153 28.87 29.00 -24.03
C THR A 153 29.06 30.50 -24.22
N THR A 154 29.22 31.24 -23.13
CA THR A 154 29.88 32.54 -23.17
C THR A 154 31.36 32.25 -23.30
N ASN A 155 31.91 32.26 -24.52
CA ASN A 155 33.30 32.62 -24.82
C ASN A 155 33.50 32.59 -26.33
N GLY A 156 33.82 33.75 -26.89
CA GLY A 156 34.11 33.95 -28.30
C GLY A 156 34.06 35.43 -28.62
N GLU A 157 34.95 36.22 -28.01
CA GLU A 157 35.27 37.57 -28.48
C GLU A 157 35.60 37.54 -29.98
N PRO A 158 35.22 38.57 -30.77
CA PRO A 158 35.65 38.67 -32.15
C PRO A 158 37.15 39.00 -32.21
N ASN A 159 37.89 38.17 -32.92
CA ASN A 159 39.28 38.39 -33.31
C ASN A 159 39.41 39.68 -34.16
N PRO A 160 40.26 40.66 -33.80
CA PRO A 160 40.58 41.77 -34.68
C PRO A 160 41.71 41.37 -35.63
N GLY A 161 41.35 41.08 -36.88
CA GLY A 161 42.26 40.84 -38.00
C GLY A 161 41.53 41.01 -39.31
#